data_AF-A0A661JME2-F1
#
_entry.id   AF-A0A661JME2-F1
#
_cell.length_a   1.000
_cell.length_b   1.000
_cell.length_c   1.000
_cell.angle_alpha   90.00
_cell.angle_beta   90.00
_cell.angle_gamma   90.00
#
_symmetry.space_group_name_H-M   'P 1'
#
loop_
_entity.id
_entity.type
_entity.pdbx_description
1 polymer ?
#
loop_
_entity_poly.entity_id
_entity_poly.type
_entity_poly.pdbx_seq_one_letter_code
_entity_poly.pdbx_strand_id
1 'polypeptide(L)' 'MKGIYSLLCDFFSWAVRFEGRKFLALGEGVDDSLLVPSPERGNPALYIHIPFCKQLCPYCSFNRFLYHEDKVRRYFRSL' A
#
# COMPACT_ATOMS: atom_id res chain seq x y z
N MET A 1 0.52 35.33 -4.27
CA MET A 1 0.44 34.50 -3.04
C MET A 1 0.03 33.04 -3.29
N LYS A 2 -0.90 32.71 -4.20
CA LYS A 2 -1.29 31.31 -4.49
C LYS A 2 -0.18 30.42 -5.10
N GLY A 3 0.76 31.01 -5.84
CA GLY A 3 1.82 30.25 -6.53
C GLY A 3 2.85 29.61 -5.61
N ILE A 4 3.26 30.29 -4.53
CA ILE A 4 4.31 29.78 -3.63
C ILE A 4 3.80 28.62 -2.77
N TYR A 5 2.54 28.69 -2.32
CA TYR A 5 1.90 27.59 -1.60
C TYR A 5 1.67 26.37 -2.49
N SER A 6 1.29 26.57 -3.76
CA SER A 6 1.17 25.47 -4.73
C SER A 6 2.51 24.77 -4.92
N LEU A 7 3.58 25.53 -5.16
CA LEU A 7 4.93 24.97 -5.36
C LEU A 7 5.42 24.19 -4.14
N LEU A 8 5.16 24.70 -2.94
CA LEU A 8 5.49 23.99 -1.70
C LEU A 8 4.67 22.70 -1.56
N CYS A 9 3.36 22.74 -1.81
CA CYS A 9 2.50 21.55 -1.78
C CYS A 9 2.92 20.49 -2.80
N ASP A 10 3.32 20.90 -4.01
CA ASP A 10 3.80 20.01 -5.06
C ASP A 10 5.12 19.37 -4.67
N PHE A 11 6.04 20.15 -4.09
CA PHE A 11 7.31 19.66 -3.57
C PHE A 11 7.10 18.64 -2.44
N PHE A 12 6.25 18.94 -1.46
CA PHE A 12 5.94 18.00 -0.37
C PHE A 12 5.29 16.72 -0.89
N SER A 13 4.34 16.85 -1.83
CA SER A 13 3.69 15.70 -2.47
C SER A 13 4.69 14.83 -3.23
N TRP A 14 5.66 15.45 -3.90
CA TRP A 14 6.73 14.74 -4.58
C TRP A 14 7.67 14.04 -3.59
N ALA A 15 8.13 14.74 -2.56
CA ALA A 15 9.04 14.19 -1.54
C ALA A 15 8.43 13.00 -0.81
N VAL A 16 7.17 13.11 -0.38
CA VAL A 16 6.43 12.00 0.25
C VAL A 16 6.32 10.80 -0.67
N ARG A 17 6.02 11.02 -1.97
CA ARG A 17 5.98 9.93 -2.95
C ARG A 17 7.35 9.30 -3.20
N PHE A 18 8.41 10.10 -3.19
CA PHE A 18 9.77 9.64 -3.38
C PHE A 18 10.19 8.70 -2.25
N GLU A 19 10.03 9.15 -1.00
CA GLU A 19 10.32 8.37 0.20
C GLU A 19 9.40 7.14 0.32
N GLY A 20 8.13 7.31 -0.06
CA GLY A 20 7.15 6.24 -0.03
C GLY A 20 7.49 5.01 -0.87
N ARG A 21 8.35 5.16 -1.90
CA ARG A 21 8.82 4.02 -2.71
C ARG A 21 9.60 2.99 -1.90
N LYS A 22 10.21 3.38 -0.78
CA LYS A 22 10.92 2.46 0.11
C LYS A 22 9.97 1.45 0.77
N PHE A 23 8.72 1.83 1.00
CA PHE A 23 7.70 0.91 1.54
C PHE A 23 7.20 -0.12 0.51
N LEU A 24 7.51 0.06 -0.78
CA LEU A 24 7.20 -0.91 -1.83
C LEU A 24 8.32 -1.93 -2.04
N ALA A 25 9.51 -1.67 -1.49
CA ALA A 25 10.57 -2.66 -1.45
C ALA A 25 10.26 -3.65 -0.33
N LEU A 26 9.50 -4.70 -0.65
CA LEU A 26 9.40 -5.88 0.20
C LEU A 26 10.81 -6.45 0.35
N GLY A 27 11.37 -6.39 1.56
CA GLY A 27 12.65 -7.00 1.85
C GLY A 27 12.56 -8.51 1.67
N GLU A 28 13.56 -9.11 1.03
CA GLU A 28 13.73 -10.56 1.06
C GLU A 28 14.08 -10.99 2.49
N GLY A 29 13.55 -12.15 2.93
CA GLY A 29 13.88 -12.73 4.24
C GLY A 29 12.69 -12.81 5.21
N VAL A 30 11.54 -13.31 4.75
CA VAL A 30 10.62 -13.94 5.70
C VAL A 30 11.30 -15.23 6.17
N ASP A 31 11.44 -15.40 7.48
CA ASP A 31 11.89 -16.67 8.04
C ASP A 31 10.86 -17.75 7.72
N ASP A 32 11.24 -18.71 6.87
CA ASP A 32 10.38 -19.82 6.45
C ASP A 32 9.84 -20.63 7.63
N SER A 33 10.48 -20.57 8.81
CA SER A 33 9.96 -21.16 10.04
C SER A 33 8.59 -20.60 10.45
N LEU A 34 8.23 -19.39 10.01
CA LEU A 34 6.91 -18.78 10.21
C LEU A 34 5.82 -19.38 9.32
N LEU A 35 6.21 -20.03 8.22
CA LEU A 35 5.30 -20.68 7.28
C LEU A 35 5.08 -22.17 7.62
N VAL A 36 5.81 -22.71 8.60
CA VAL A 36 5.63 -24.07 9.09
C VAL A 36 4.57 -24.07 10.19
N PRO A 37 3.47 -24.85 10.05
CA PRO A 37 2.50 -25.02 11.11
C PRO A 37 3.16 -25.53 12.38
N SER A 38 2.88 -24.89 13.51
CA SER A 38 3.35 -25.32 14.83
C SER A 38 2.16 -25.42 15.78
N PRO A 39 2.13 -26.40 16.70
CA PRO A 39 1.07 -26.52 17.70
C PRO A 39 0.84 -25.23 18.50
N GLU A 40 1.90 -24.43 18.69
CA GLU A 40 1.83 -23.19 19.48
C GLU A 40 1.42 -21.95 18.68
N ARG A 41 1.56 -21.98 17.34
CA ARG A 41 1.29 -20.84 16.45
C ARG A 41 0.06 -21.04 15.56
N GLY A 42 -0.42 -22.27 15.42
CA GLY A 42 -1.47 -22.62 14.47
C GLY A 42 -0.98 -22.62 13.02
N ASN A 43 -1.93 -22.62 12.08
CA ASN A 43 -1.64 -22.56 10.65
C ASN A 43 -1.34 -21.12 10.22
N PRO A 44 -0.29 -20.88 9.42
CA PRO A 44 -0.02 -19.55 8.89
C PRO A 44 -1.16 -19.09 7.96
N ALA A 45 -1.44 -17.79 7.97
CA ALA A 45 -2.41 -17.15 7.10
C ALA A 45 -1.75 -15.97 6.37
N LEU A 46 -2.04 -15.85 5.07
CA LEU A 46 -1.54 -14.75 4.25
C LEU A 46 -2.59 -13.62 4.23
N TYR A 47 -2.16 -12.42 4.60
CA TYR A 47 -2.95 -11.20 4.44
C TYR A 47 -2.41 -10.37 3.28
N ILE A 48 -3.27 -10.09 2.30
CA ILE A 48 -2.97 -9.20 1.18
C ILE A 48 -3.95 -8.03 1.24
N HIS A 49 -3.42 -6.82 1.27
CA HIS A 49 -4.24 -5.61 1.33
C HIS A 49 -4.58 -5.08 -0.07
N ILE A 50 -5.83 -5.23 -0.51
CA ILE A 50 -6.32 -4.70 -1.80
C ILE A 50 -7.07 -3.38 -1.57
N PRO A 51 -6.51 -2.21 -1.91
CA PRO A 51 -7.07 -0.92 -1.49
C PRO A 51 -8.09 -0.34 -2.48
N PHE A 52 -8.54 -1.06 -3.51
CA PHE A 52 -9.37 -0.48 -4.58
C PHE A 52 -10.87 -0.72 -4.37
N CYS A 53 -11.66 0.36 -4.36
CA CYS A 53 -13.10 0.31 -4.17
C CYS A 53 -13.84 0.93 -5.36
N LYS A 54 -14.95 0.32 -5.82
CA LYS A 54 -15.83 0.94 -6.84
C LYS A 54 -16.48 2.23 -6.36
N GLN A 55 -16.77 2.30 -5.06
CA GLN A 55 -17.28 3.48 -4.36
C GLN A 55 -16.61 3.58 -2.99
N LEU A 56 -16.37 4.81 -2.54
CA LEU A 56 -15.77 5.06 -1.22
C LEU A 56 -16.87 5.17 -0.16
N CYS A 57 -16.83 4.27 0.83
CA CYS A 57 -17.67 4.40 2.02
C CYS A 57 -17.14 5.49 2.97
N PRO A 58 -18.02 6.31 3.58
CA PRO A 58 -17.59 7.37 4.50
C PRO A 58 -17.03 6.82 5.82
N TYR A 59 -17.51 5.65 6.27
CA TYR A 59 -17.13 5.04 7.54
C TYR A 59 -15.94 4.08 7.46
N CYS A 60 -15.43 3.79 6.26
CA CYS A 60 -14.28 2.89 6.15
C CYS A 60 -13.04 3.58 6.73
N SER A 61 -12.31 2.90 7.61
CA SER A 61 -11.07 3.42 8.22
C SER A 61 -9.80 2.87 7.56
N PHE A 62 -9.95 1.89 6.65
CA PHE A 62 -8.83 1.32 5.93
C PHE A 62 -8.31 2.26 4.84
N ASN A 63 -7.03 2.10 4.52
CA ASN A 63 -6.43 2.74 3.36
C ASN A 63 -7.15 2.26 2.09
N ARG A 64 -7.68 3.21 1.32
CA ARG A 64 -8.53 2.91 0.16
C ARG A 64 -8.41 3.98 -0.91
N PHE A 65 -8.59 3.55 -2.15
CA PHE A 65 -8.56 4.36 -3.35
C PHE A 65 -9.76 4.01 -4.22
N LEU A 66 -10.30 5.01 -4.91
CA LEU A 66 -11.31 4.77 -5.92
C LEU A 66 -10.72 3.90 -7.05
N TYR A 67 -11.52 2.98 -7.57
CA TYR A 67 -11.12 2.07 -8.63
C TYR A 67 -10.72 2.86 -9.89
N HIS A 68 -9.49 2.62 -10.34
CA HIS A 68 -8.98 3.04 -11.64
C HIS A 68 -8.22 1.86 -12.24
N GLU A 69 -8.66 1.37 -13.39
CA GLU A 69 -8.19 0.10 -13.96
C GLU A 69 -6.68 0.07 -14.18
N ASP A 70 -6.10 1.18 -14.65
CA ASP A 70 -4.66 1.35 -14.87
C ASP A 70 -3.86 1.14 -13.57
N LYS A 71 -4.30 1.75 -12.47
CA LYS A 71 -3.65 1.64 -11.15
C LYS A 71 -3.78 0.22 -10.59
N VAL A 72 -4.96 -0.38 -10.75
CA VAL A 72 -5.26 -1.74 -10.28
C VAL A 72 -4.37 -2.74 -11.00
N ARG A 73 -4.30 -2.70 -12.33
CA ARG A 73 -3.44 -3.58 -13.13
C ARG A 73 -1.98 -3.45 -12.74
N ARG A 74 -1.49 -2.22 -12.51
CA ARG A 74 -0.11 -1.98 -12.05
C ARG A 74 0.15 -2.59 -10.68
N TYR A 75 -0.78 -2.45 -9.74
CA TYR A 75 -0.66 -3.03 -8.39
C TYR A 75 -0.58 -4.56 -8.44
N PHE A 76 -1.45 -5.23 -9.20
CA PHE A 76 -1.43 -6.69 -9.33
C PHE A 76 -0.19 -7.22 -10.05
N ARG A 77 0.46 -6.42 -10.90
CA ARG A 77 1.76 -6.79 -11.51
C ARG A 77 2.94 -6.67 -10.55
N SER A 78 2.77 -5.95 -9.43
CA SER A 78 3.81 -5.75 -8.41
C SER A 78 3.59 -6.59 -7.15
N LEU A 79 2.49 -7.34 -7.08
CA LEU A 79 2.31 -8.43 -6.12
C LEU A 79 3.13 -9.64 -6.57
#